data_AF-A0A839DUU9-F1
#
_entry.id   AF-A0A839DUU9-F1
#
_cell.length_a   1.000
_cell.length_b   1.000
_cell.length_c   1.000
_cell.angle_alpha   90.00
_cell.angle_beta   90.00
_cell.angle_gamma   90.00
#
_symmetry.space_group_name_H-M   'P 1'
#
loop_
_entity.id
_entity.type
_entity.pdbx_description
1 polymer ?
#
loop_
_entity_poly.entity_id
_entity_poly.type
_entity_poly.pdbx_seq_one_letter_code
_entity_poly.pdbx_strand_id
1 'polypeptide(L)'
;MKPGRAVASFDSATGMLRCLARFLSGRDTPLLGQFPGPLEPVLTTALAGVNHLPRRLAETCYTTSGVSEAVPRHRLGELDSEELASWVVDHYPRQRYPVIFVGSSNGALVHLAAALGAPWLPQTLLVPVRRGGVDRDDAEGELRAGLDPGQDLLAANPDLRLHHMHDPNQDRLMIAGMSYSRVKWHRLPRAYAEFIRNHLESGGVLVTAECELTWPTTRVNDRHVFQFGAHGGATTEEYHGGGPRVAALLKHYGERRRSWSPPAPDGSSAEAEWGFDPALLDDLGELSRSRGNRLWRLRFDHPERLSPAVAELYRTWYSRRGIDGGRLVGESFLLVEPWWTLRSGSVPFWSAFNTRASHEALRDYLDEAAPYDEIRLMLFPHGVDSIGLAGVDEWRELAGRARKVGTLLGVDPRAYPRDFAALARSHREFARIRERYPQPRPMRLDAAVEALPRNSGLSWEEA
;
A
#
# COMPACT_ATOMS: atom_id res chain seq x y z
N MET A 1 -21.00 5.83 11.54
CA MET A 1 -20.89 6.15 10.09
C MET A 1 -20.72 4.84 9.31
N LYS A 2 -21.05 4.69 8.01
CA LYS A 2 -20.70 3.44 7.31
C LYS A 2 -19.17 3.29 7.22
N PRO A 3 -18.55 2.23 7.77
CA PRO A 3 -17.08 2.13 7.91
C PRO A 3 -16.33 2.23 6.58
N GLY A 4 -16.80 1.53 5.54
CA GLY A 4 -16.20 1.62 4.21
C GLY A 4 -16.35 2.96 3.48
N ARG A 5 -17.05 3.95 4.07
CA ARG A 5 -17.05 5.35 3.61
C ARG A 5 -16.11 6.25 4.43
N ALA A 6 -15.62 5.76 5.57
CA ALA A 6 -14.68 6.48 6.42
C ALA A 6 -13.23 6.26 5.97
N VAL A 7 -12.95 5.10 5.36
CA VAL A 7 -11.63 4.74 4.82
C VAL A 7 -11.54 5.15 3.34
N ALA A 8 -10.40 5.74 2.96
CA ALA A 8 -10.11 6.09 1.58
C ALA A 8 -10.07 4.85 0.67
N SER A 9 -10.70 4.90 -0.49
CA SER A 9 -10.61 3.84 -1.50
C SER A 9 -9.29 3.87 -2.27
N PHE A 10 -8.60 5.02 -2.28
CA PHE A 10 -7.25 5.18 -2.83
C PHE A 10 -6.12 4.80 -1.85
N ASP A 11 -6.47 4.34 -0.65
CA ASP A 11 -5.52 3.86 0.34
C ASP A 11 -4.90 2.51 -0.07
N SER A 12 -3.60 2.35 0.19
CA SER A 12 -2.86 1.12 -0.14
C SER A 12 -3.42 -0.10 0.60
N ALA A 13 -3.65 0.01 1.91
CA ALA A 13 -4.22 -1.07 2.72
C ALA A 13 -5.60 -1.49 2.21
N THR A 14 -6.46 -0.53 1.90
CA THR A 14 -7.81 -0.80 1.38
C THR A 14 -7.78 -1.48 0.01
N GLY A 15 -6.92 -1.04 -0.91
CA GLY A 15 -6.73 -1.70 -2.20
C GLY A 15 -6.24 -3.13 -2.05
N MET A 16 -5.20 -3.33 -1.25
CA MET A 16 -4.60 -4.64 -0.95
C MET A 16 -5.61 -5.61 -0.31
N LEU A 17 -6.38 -5.15 0.68
CA LEU A 17 -7.46 -5.92 1.33
C LEU A 17 -8.48 -6.40 0.30
N ARG A 18 -8.98 -5.50 -0.55
CA ARG A 18 -9.98 -5.82 -1.58
C ARG A 18 -9.44 -6.85 -2.58
N CYS A 19 -8.23 -6.66 -3.09
CA CYS A 19 -7.60 -7.58 -4.03
C CYS A 19 -7.41 -8.98 -3.43
N LEU A 20 -6.87 -9.07 -2.21
CA LEU A 20 -6.64 -10.35 -1.54
C LEU A 20 -7.96 -11.06 -1.20
N ALA A 21 -8.93 -10.35 -0.63
CA ALA A 21 -10.20 -10.96 -0.22
C ALA A 21 -11.02 -11.47 -1.43
N ARG A 22 -11.00 -10.74 -2.55
CA ARG A 22 -11.61 -11.20 -3.80
C ARG A 22 -10.90 -12.41 -4.37
N PHE A 23 -9.57 -12.42 -4.38
CA PHE A 23 -8.78 -13.59 -4.77
C PHE A 23 -9.16 -14.82 -3.94
N LEU A 24 -9.21 -14.70 -2.60
CA LEU A 24 -9.60 -15.79 -1.70
C LEU A 24 -11.05 -16.24 -1.89
N SER A 25 -11.92 -15.34 -2.39
CA SER A 25 -13.29 -15.67 -2.78
C SER A 25 -13.39 -16.33 -4.18
N GLY A 26 -12.28 -16.61 -4.85
CA GLY A 26 -12.29 -17.15 -6.21
C GLY A 26 -12.71 -16.13 -7.29
N ARG A 27 -12.51 -14.82 -7.04
CA ARG A 27 -12.99 -13.74 -7.90
C ARG A 27 -11.84 -12.83 -8.37
N ASP A 28 -11.96 -12.38 -9.61
CA ASP A 28 -11.14 -11.33 -10.23
C ASP A 28 -11.40 -9.94 -9.63
N THR A 29 -10.52 -8.95 -9.82
CA THR A 29 -10.59 -7.62 -9.17
C THR A 29 -10.51 -6.43 -10.13
N PRO A 30 -11.46 -6.29 -11.08
CA PRO A 30 -11.52 -5.09 -11.91
C PRO A 30 -11.70 -3.85 -11.05
N LEU A 31 -11.10 -2.73 -11.49
CA LEU A 31 -11.21 -1.43 -10.84
C LEU A 31 -10.85 -1.47 -9.34
N LEU A 32 -9.85 -2.29 -8.97
CA LEU A 32 -9.37 -2.43 -7.60
C LEU A 32 -10.47 -2.86 -6.60
N GLY A 33 -11.56 -3.44 -7.12
CA GLY A 33 -12.72 -3.83 -6.34
C GLY A 33 -13.58 -2.67 -5.83
N GLN A 34 -13.34 -1.42 -6.27
CA GLN A 34 -14.09 -0.24 -5.83
C GLN A 34 -15.46 -0.15 -6.49
N PHE A 35 -15.56 -0.59 -7.74
CA PHE A 35 -16.76 -0.48 -8.57
C PHE A 35 -17.11 -1.83 -9.21
N PRO A 36 -18.36 -2.02 -9.66
CA PRO A 36 -18.76 -3.20 -10.41
C PRO A 36 -17.94 -3.37 -11.70
N GLY A 37 -17.42 -4.57 -11.94
CA GLY A 37 -16.60 -4.89 -13.11
C GLY A 37 -17.17 -4.48 -14.48
N PRO A 38 -18.49 -4.59 -14.75
CA PRO A 38 -19.07 -4.13 -16.01
C PRO A 38 -18.88 -2.63 -16.32
N LEU A 39 -18.56 -1.81 -15.32
CA LEU A 39 -18.28 -0.38 -15.51
C LEU A 39 -16.85 -0.10 -15.99
N GLU A 40 -15.96 -1.11 -15.97
CA GLU A 40 -14.55 -0.92 -16.28
C GLU A 40 -14.29 -0.29 -17.65
N PRO A 41 -14.92 -0.71 -18.77
CA PRO A 41 -14.68 -0.07 -20.06
C PRO A 41 -15.07 1.41 -20.06
N VAL A 42 -16.20 1.74 -19.43
CA VAL A 42 -16.74 3.11 -19.34
C VAL A 42 -15.82 3.99 -18.51
N LEU A 43 -15.42 3.53 -17.33
CA LEU A 43 -14.52 4.27 -16.45
C LEU A 43 -13.12 4.40 -17.05
N THR A 44 -12.61 3.37 -17.72
CA THR A 44 -11.35 3.45 -18.48
C THR A 44 -11.41 4.58 -19.51
N THR A 45 -12.48 4.65 -20.30
CA THR A 45 -12.65 5.69 -21.32
C THR A 45 -12.81 7.07 -20.69
N ALA A 46 -13.59 7.20 -19.62
CA ALA A 46 -13.79 8.46 -18.90
C ALA A 46 -12.46 9.00 -18.32
N LEU A 47 -11.69 8.15 -17.63
CA LEU A 47 -10.38 8.51 -17.08
C LEU A 47 -9.36 8.81 -18.19
N ALA A 48 -9.40 8.10 -19.32
CA ALA A 48 -8.55 8.42 -20.46
C ALA A 48 -8.86 9.81 -21.03
N GLY A 49 -10.15 10.21 -21.01
CA GLY A 49 -10.56 11.58 -21.32
C GLY A 49 -9.95 12.63 -20.39
N VAL A 50 -9.83 12.32 -19.09
CA VAL A 50 -9.19 13.20 -18.10
C VAL A 50 -7.72 13.46 -18.43
N ASN A 51 -7.00 12.45 -18.94
CA ASN A 51 -5.60 12.59 -19.33
C ASN A 51 -5.37 13.57 -20.49
N HIS A 52 -6.39 13.81 -21.31
CA HIS A 52 -6.32 14.76 -22.42
C HIS A 52 -6.68 16.20 -22.00
N LEU A 53 -7.11 16.41 -20.76
CA LEU A 53 -7.37 17.75 -20.25
C LEU A 53 -6.05 18.50 -20.00
N PRO A 54 -6.07 19.85 -20.08
CA PRO A 54 -4.99 20.67 -19.56
C PRO A 54 -4.62 20.28 -18.12
N ARG A 55 -3.32 20.23 -17.82
CA ARG A 55 -2.76 19.78 -16.53
C ARG A 55 -3.57 20.23 -15.31
N ARG A 56 -3.86 21.53 -15.21
CA ARG A 56 -4.59 22.10 -14.07
C ARG A 56 -5.99 21.51 -13.88
N LEU A 57 -6.69 21.21 -14.98
CA LEU A 57 -8.04 20.63 -14.94
C LEU A 57 -7.99 19.16 -14.52
N ALA A 58 -7.06 18.37 -15.08
CA ALA A 58 -6.86 16.98 -14.67
C ALA A 58 -6.51 16.87 -13.17
N GLU A 59 -5.58 17.71 -12.69
CA GLU A 59 -5.21 17.79 -11.28
C GLU A 59 -6.38 18.23 -10.38
N THR A 60 -7.22 19.15 -10.87
CA THR A 60 -8.44 19.58 -10.14
C THR A 60 -9.47 18.47 -10.05
N CYS A 61 -9.71 17.72 -11.13
CA CYS A 61 -10.60 16.56 -11.14
C CYS A 61 -10.14 15.52 -10.11
N TYR A 62 -8.85 15.18 -10.11
CA TYR A 62 -8.26 14.22 -9.18
C TYR A 62 -8.35 14.68 -7.71
N THR A 63 -8.02 15.96 -7.46
CA THR A 63 -8.14 16.56 -6.12
C THR A 63 -9.59 16.49 -5.62
N THR A 64 -10.54 16.87 -6.48
CA THR A 64 -11.96 16.90 -6.12
C THR A 64 -12.51 15.50 -5.85
N SER A 65 -12.11 14.49 -6.64
CA SER A 65 -12.50 13.10 -6.36
C SER A 65 -11.96 12.63 -5.01
N GLY A 66 -10.70 12.92 -4.69
CA GLY A 66 -10.13 12.56 -3.39
C GLY A 66 -10.87 13.24 -2.23
N VAL A 67 -11.14 14.55 -2.31
CA VAL A 67 -11.84 15.30 -1.24
C VAL A 67 -13.28 14.81 -1.03
N SER A 68 -13.89 14.23 -2.06
CA SER A 68 -15.22 13.62 -1.95
C SER A 68 -15.24 12.40 -1.03
N GLU A 69 -14.12 11.69 -0.91
CA GLU A 69 -13.95 10.56 0.00
C GLU A 69 -13.60 11.00 1.44
N ALA A 70 -13.22 12.27 1.63
CA ALA A 70 -12.82 12.78 2.94
C ALA A 70 -14.01 12.95 3.91
N VAL A 71 -13.84 12.44 5.12
CA VAL A 71 -14.79 12.51 6.23
C VAL A 71 -14.91 13.96 6.72
N PRO A 72 -16.13 14.52 6.85
CA PRO A 72 -16.31 15.84 7.45
C PRO A 72 -15.83 15.86 8.91
N ARG A 73 -15.09 16.91 9.30
CA ARG A 73 -14.49 17.06 10.65
C ARG A 73 -15.47 16.76 11.79
N HIS A 74 -16.69 17.32 11.71
CA HIS A 74 -17.73 17.18 12.74
C HIS A 74 -18.28 15.75 12.90
N ARG A 75 -17.93 14.81 12.01
CA ARG A 75 -18.39 13.41 12.08
C ARG A 75 -17.30 12.44 12.53
N LEU A 76 -16.10 12.91 12.86
CA LEU A 76 -15.01 12.02 13.28
C LEU A 76 -15.31 11.32 14.61
N GLY A 77 -16.03 11.99 15.52
CA GLY A 77 -16.50 11.36 16.76
C GLY A 77 -17.56 10.26 16.52
N GLU A 78 -18.13 10.13 15.32
CA GLU A 78 -19.06 9.04 14.96
C GLU A 78 -18.36 7.83 14.31
N LEU A 79 -17.04 7.88 14.17
CA LEU A 79 -16.23 6.78 13.67
C LEU A 79 -16.02 5.79 14.81
N ASP A 80 -16.36 4.53 14.54
CA ASP A 80 -16.19 3.41 15.46
C ASP A 80 -15.12 2.46 14.88
N SER A 81 -14.04 2.32 15.63
CA SER A 81 -12.87 1.48 15.35
C SER A 81 -13.23 0.00 15.23
N GLU A 82 -14.18 -0.48 16.02
CA GLU A 82 -14.65 -1.86 15.99
C GLU A 82 -15.55 -2.12 14.77
N GLU A 83 -16.36 -1.14 14.36
CA GLU A 83 -17.10 -1.24 13.08
C GLU A 83 -16.14 -1.24 11.87
N LEU A 84 -15.03 -0.50 11.94
CA LEU A 84 -13.96 -0.54 10.92
C LEU A 84 -13.28 -1.91 10.87
N ALA A 85 -12.89 -2.47 12.02
CA ALA A 85 -12.29 -3.79 12.09
C ALA A 85 -13.26 -4.88 11.61
N SER A 86 -14.55 -4.77 11.93
CA SER A 86 -15.61 -5.65 11.43
C SER A 86 -15.73 -5.58 9.90
N TRP A 87 -15.74 -4.36 9.34
CA TRP A 87 -15.75 -4.15 7.90
C TRP A 87 -14.55 -4.80 7.19
N VAL A 88 -13.35 -4.75 7.79
CA VAL A 88 -12.18 -5.42 7.23
C VAL A 88 -12.41 -6.94 7.16
N VAL A 89 -12.75 -7.57 8.28
CA VAL A 89 -12.86 -9.04 8.35
C VAL A 89 -14.04 -9.58 7.52
N ASP A 90 -15.10 -8.79 7.34
CA ASP A 90 -16.26 -9.13 6.52
C ASP A 90 -15.96 -9.27 5.02
N HIS A 91 -14.77 -8.84 4.54
CA HIS A 91 -14.36 -9.09 3.16
C HIS A 91 -14.02 -10.56 2.91
N TYR A 92 -13.56 -11.28 3.94
CA TYR A 92 -13.00 -12.60 3.77
C TYR A 92 -14.08 -13.70 3.73
N PRO A 93 -13.90 -14.74 2.91
CA PRO A 93 -14.81 -15.88 2.92
C PRO A 93 -14.78 -16.58 4.28
N ARG A 94 -15.95 -17.05 4.73
CA ARG A 94 -16.09 -17.75 6.00
C ARG A 94 -15.56 -19.18 5.90
N GLN A 95 -14.25 -19.33 6.01
CA GLN A 95 -13.56 -20.62 6.01
C GLN A 95 -12.47 -20.67 7.08
N ARG A 96 -11.86 -21.84 7.28
CA ARG A 96 -10.68 -21.97 8.14
C ARG A 96 -9.41 -21.74 7.32
N TYR A 97 -8.41 -21.16 7.96
CA TYR A 97 -7.12 -20.82 7.34
C TYR A 97 -5.97 -21.42 8.17
N PRO A 98 -4.96 -22.01 7.52
CA PRO A 98 -3.77 -22.51 8.22
C PRO A 98 -2.89 -21.36 8.73
N VAL A 99 -2.99 -20.19 8.10
CA VAL A 99 -2.20 -18.99 8.38
C VAL A 99 -3.10 -17.77 8.32
N ILE A 100 -2.91 -16.81 9.23
CA ILE A 100 -3.48 -15.46 9.13
C ILE A 100 -2.36 -14.45 9.31
N PHE A 101 -2.27 -13.46 8.43
CA PHE A 101 -1.32 -12.36 8.56
C PHE A 101 -1.98 -11.17 9.26
N VAL A 102 -1.21 -10.42 10.06
CA VAL A 102 -1.62 -9.14 10.68
C VAL A 102 -0.45 -8.16 10.60
N GLY A 103 -0.67 -6.90 10.21
CA GLY A 103 0.40 -5.89 10.30
C GLY A 103 0.47 -4.92 9.12
N SER A 104 1.70 -4.58 8.73
CA SER A 104 2.03 -3.59 7.71
C SER A 104 1.40 -3.86 6.35
N SER A 105 1.02 -2.78 5.65
CA SER A 105 0.65 -2.82 4.22
C SER A 105 1.86 -3.16 3.37
N ASN A 106 1.74 -4.14 2.48
CA ASN A 106 2.83 -4.55 1.60
C ASN A 106 2.29 -5.38 0.43
N GLY A 107 2.54 -4.97 -0.82
CA GLY A 107 2.02 -5.70 -1.98
C GLY A 107 2.70 -7.07 -2.20
N ALA A 108 3.98 -7.21 -1.87
CA ALA A 108 4.65 -8.51 -1.91
C ALA A 108 4.08 -9.46 -0.83
N LEU A 109 3.72 -8.95 0.35
CA LEU A 109 2.99 -9.72 1.36
C LEU A 109 1.62 -10.19 0.84
N VAL A 110 0.90 -9.37 0.08
CA VAL A 110 -0.38 -9.76 -0.51
C VAL A 110 -0.20 -10.94 -1.47
N HIS A 111 0.87 -10.97 -2.27
CA HIS A 111 1.19 -12.13 -3.10
C HIS A 111 1.58 -13.36 -2.28
N LEU A 112 2.40 -13.21 -1.24
CA LEU A 112 2.72 -14.30 -0.31
C LEU A 112 1.45 -14.87 0.34
N ALA A 113 0.56 -14.00 0.81
CA ALA A 113 -0.73 -14.37 1.40
C ALA A 113 -1.63 -15.07 0.38
N ALA A 114 -1.70 -14.59 -0.86
CA ALA A 114 -2.42 -15.24 -1.95
C ALA A 114 -1.87 -16.63 -2.26
N ALA A 115 -0.54 -16.78 -2.35
CA ALA A 115 0.10 -18.07 -2.56
C ALA A 115 -0.21 -19.08 -1.44
N LEU A 116 -0.30 -18.61 -0.19
CA LEU A 116 -0.64 -19.43 0.99
C LEU A 116 -2.15 -19.61 1.20
N GLY A 117 -3.00 -18.91 0.44
CA GLY A 117 -4.45 -18.89 0.66
C GLY A 117 -4.85 -18.27 2.01
N ALA A 118 -4.07 -17.31 2.51
CA ALA A 118 -4.20 -16.71 3.83
C ALA A 118 -4.79 -15.28 3.76
N PRO A 119 -5.65 -14.88 4.72
CA PRO A 119 -6.09 -13.49 4.85
C PRO A 119 -4.99 -12.63 5.49
N TRP A 120 -5.10 -11.32 5.30
CA TRP A 120 -4.22 -10.33 5.92
C TRP A 120 -5.05 -9.24 6.58
N LEU A 121 -4.83 -9.01 7.87
CA LEU A 121 -5.53 -8.00 8.64
C LEU A 121 -4.64 -6.75 8.75
N PRO A 122 -4.94 -5.65 8.04
CA PRO A 122 -4.14 -4.43 8.10
C PRO A 122 -4.09 -3.86 9.52
N GLN A 123 -2.90 -3.40 9.92
CA GLN A 123 -2.75 -2.59 11.14
C GLN A 123 -3.12 -1.12 10.93
N THR A 124 -2.83 -0.60 9.74
CA THR A 124 -2.99 0.81 9.40
C THR A 124 -4.15 0.97 8.41
N LEU A 125 -5.00 1.97 8.63
CA LEU A 125 -6.00 2.43 7.66
C LEU A 125 -5.91 3.95 7.50
N LEU A 126 -6.19 4.46 6.30
CA LEU A 126 -6.27 5.91 6.04
C LEU A 126 -7.70 6.41 6.19
N VAL A 127 -7.91 7.31 7.15
CA VAL A 127 -9.15 8.10 7.31
C VAL A 127 -8.86 9.51 6.79
N PRO A 128 -9.20 9.85 5.54
CA PRO A 128 -9.03 11.21 5.05
C PRO A 128 -9.99 12.15 5.76
N VAL A 129 -9.50 13.26 6.31
CA VAL A 129 -10.33 14.25 7.02
C VAL A 129 -10.48 15.51 6.17
N ARG A 130 -11.72 15.90 5.87
CA ARG A 130 -11.97 17.07 5.03
C ARG A 130 -11.48 18.34 5.70
N ARG A 131 -10.83 19.18 4.91
CA ARG A 131 -10.15 20.38 5.39
C ARG A 131 -10.21 21.46 4.33
N GLY A 132 -10.30 22.72 4.76
CA GLY A 132 -10.22 23.87 3.86
C GLY A 132 -9.35 24.95 4.48
N GLY A 133 -8.88 25.86 3.62
CA GLY A 133 -8.27 27.12 4.07
C GLY A 133 -6.85 27.01 4.62
N VAL A 134 -6.14 25.89 4.42
CA VAL A 134 -4.71 25.86 4.70
C VAL A 134 -3.93 25.33 3.51
N ASP A 135 -2.79 25.98 3.30
CA ASP A 135 -1.89 25.78 2.19
C ASP A 135 -1.26 24.38 2.29
N ARG A 136 -1.01 23.75 1.13
CA ARG A 136 -0.38 22.43 1.07
C ARG A 136 1.09 22.47 1.49
N ASP A 137 1.74 23.64 1.43
CA ASP A 137 3.12 23.84 1.87
C ASP A 137 3.22 24.47 3.27
N ASP A 138 2.09 24.65 3.97
CA ASP A 138 2.02 25.13 5.36
C ASP A 138 1.82 23.97 6.34
N ALA A 139 2.94 23.35 6.72
CA ALA A 139 2.98 22.22 7.64
C ALA A 139 2.50 22.57 9.06
N GLU A 140 2.81 23.77 9.57
CA GLU A 140 2.34 24.20 10.89
C GLU A 140 0.83 24.46 10.88
N GLY A 141 0.33 25.12 9.82
CA GLY A 141 -1.11 25.29 9.62
C GLY A 141 -1.83 23.95 9.54
N GLU A 142 -1.22 22.95 8.91
CA GLU A 142 -1.78 21.61 8.86
C GLU A 142 -1.83 20.96 10.24
N LEU A 143 -0.74 20.95 11.00
CA LEU A 143 -0.73 20.46 12.38
C LEU A 143 -1.86 21.11 13.20
N ARG A 144 -1.95 22.44 13.21
CA ARG A 144 -3.00 23.17 13.94
C ARG A 144 -4.40 22.75 13.49
N ALA A 145 -4.61 22.56 12.19
CA ALA A 145 -5.90 22.19 11.64
C ALA A 145 -6.35 20.76 12.00
N GLY A 146 -5.42 19.89 12.38
CA GLY A 146 -5.70 18.50 12.78
C GLY A 146 -5.76 18.24 14.28
N LEU A 147 -5.46 19.24 15.13
CA LEU A 147 -5.49 19.06 16.59
C LEU A 147 -6.88 18.65 17.11
N ASP A 148 -7.90 19.48 16.92
CA ASP A 148 -9.25 19.18 17.40
C ASP A 148 -9.85 17.95 16.71
N PRO A 149 -9.79 17.81 15.35
CA PRO A 149 -10.28 16.61 14.68
C PRO A 149 -9.60 15.31 15.15
N GLY A 150 -8.29 15.35 15.39
CA GLY A 150 -7.54 14.22 15.90
C GLY A 150 -7.90 13.86 17.34
N GLN A 151 -8.15 14.87 18.19
CA GLN A 151 -8.63 14.66 19.55
C GLN A 151 -10.01 14.00 19.55
N ASP A 152 -10.96 14.49 18.76
CA ASP A 152 -12.31 13.92 18.65
C ASP A 152 -12.27 12.45 18.21
N LEU A 153 -11.45 12.15 17.20
CA LEU A 153 -11.24 10.79 16.70
C LEU A 153 -10.70 9.85 17.78
N LEU A 154 -9.66 10.26 18.50
CA LEU A 154 -9.00 9.42 19.52
C LEU A 154 -9.79 9.32 20.83
N ALA A 155 -10.65 10.29 21.13
CA ALA A 155 -11.56 10.24 22.26
C ALA A 155 -12.67 9.20 22.04
N ALA A 156 -13.20 9.11 20.82
CA ALA A 156 -14.17 8.09 20.43
C ALA A 156 -13.56 6.68 20.31
N ASN A 157 -12.26 6.59 20.01
CA ASN A 157 -11.58 5.33 19.67
C ASN A 157 -10.32 5.12 20.53
N PRO A 158 -10.45 4.52 21.73
CA PRO A 158 -9.33 4.34 22.67
C PRO A 158 -8.28 3.31 22.22
N ASP A 159 -8.67 2.41 21.31
CA ASP A 159 -7.83 1.36 20.72
C ASP A 159 -6.99 1.84 19.53
N LEU A 160 -7.12 3.10 19.14
CA LEU A 160 -6.36 3.70 18.02
C LEU A 160 -5.23 4.60 18.49
N ARG A 161 -4.17 4.62 17.66
CA ARG A 161 -3.17 5.68 17.59
C ARG A 161 -3.30 6.41 16.24
N LEU A 162 -3.10 7.72 16.24
CA LEU A 162 -3.19 8.58 15.08
C LEU A 162 -1.81 9.07 14.64
N HIS A 163 -1.47 8.77 13.39
CA HIS A 163 -0.45 9.44 12.61
C HIS A 163 -1.13 10.50 11.74
N HIS A 164 -1.08 11.75 12.18
CA HIS A 164 -1.49 12.89 11.39
C HIS A 164 -0.35 13.22 10.42
N MET A 165 -0.46 12.75 9.18
CA MET A 165 0.59 12.90 8.19
C MET A 165 0.30 14.07 7.25
N HIS A 166 1.35 14.77 6.85
CA HIS A 166 1.32 15.79 5.81
C HIS A 166 2.52 15.64 4.88
N ASP A 167 2.29 15.18 3.64
CA ASP A 167 3.34 15.02 2.62
C ASP A 167 3.10 15.90 1.37
N PRO A 168 3.71 17.10 1.29
CA PRO A 168 3.63 17.95 0.11
C PRO A 168 4.42 17.46 -1.11
N ASN A 169 5.18 16.37 -0.98
CA ASN A 169 5.97 15.80 -2.06
C ASN A 169 5.18 14.75 -2.87
N GLN A 170 4.68 13.68 -2.26
CA GLN A 170 3.91 12.64 -2.99
C GLN A 170 2.42 12.95 -3.03
N ASP A 171 1.84 13.45 -1.94
CA ASP A 171 0.39 13.62 -1.78
C ASP A 171 -0.10 15.04 -2.15
N ARG A 172 0.73 15.83 -2.84
CA ARG A 172 0.50 17.26 -3.11
C ARG A 172 -0.89 17.59 -3.63
N LEU A 173 -1.47 16.74 -4.48
CA LEU A 173 -2.82 16.95 -5.02
C LEU A 173 -3.90 16.66 -3.98
N MET A 174 -3.75 15.60 -3.18
CA MET A 174 -4.77 15.15 -2.24
C MET A 174 -4.86 16.06 -1.02
N ILE A 175 -3.72 16.44 -0.43
CA ILE A 175 -3.66 17.28 0.78
C ILE A 175 -4.14 18.73 0.56
N ALA A 176 -4.51 19.08 -0.68
CA ALA A 176 -5.07 20.38 -1.02
C ALA A 176 -6.44 20.64 -0.37
N GLY A 177 -7.18 19.58 -0.02
CA GLY A 177 -8.51 19.70 0.61
C GLY A 177 -8.81 18.66 1.69
N MET A 178 -7.81 17.92 2.13
CA MET A 178 -7.94 16.95 3.21
C MET A 178 -6.65 16.83 4.02
N SER A 179 -6.78 16.36 5.26
CA SER A 179 -5.70 15.91 6.13
C SER A 179 -5.62 14.40 6.08
N TYR A 180 -4.41 13.84 6.11
CA TYR A 180 -4.22 12.39 6.15
C TYR A 180 -4.15 11.94 7.61
N SER A 181 -5.22 11.31 8.09
CA SER A 181 -5.27 10.69 9.41
C SER A 181 -5.09 9.19 9.25
N ARG A 182 -3.83 8.72 9.34
CA ARG A 182 -3.54 7.28 9.36
C ARG A 182 -3.72 6.76 10.76
N VAL A 183 -4.71 5.89 10.93
CA VAL A 183 -5.00 5.25 12.21
C VAL A 183 -4.34 3.88 12.25
N LYS A 184 -3.66 3.59 13.36
CA LYS A 184 -3.04 2.29 13.64
C LYS A 184 -3.73 1.66 14.85
N TRP A 185 -4.01 0.36 14.78
CA TRP A 185 -4.48 -0.38 15.96
C TRP A 185 -3.40 -0.37 17.03
N HIS A 186 -3.68 0.32 18.14
CA HIS A 186 -2.86 0.33 19.35
C HIS A 186 -3.22 -0.85 20.27
N ARG A 187 -4.47 -1.30 20.22
CA ARG A 187 -4.98 -2.52 20.89
C ARG A 187 -5.65 -3.40 19.85
N LEU A 188 -5.66 -4.71 20.06
CA LEU A 188 -6.29 -5.65 19.12
C LEU A 188 -7.81 -5.48 19.13
N PRO A 189 -8.44 -5.10 17.99
CA PRO A 189 -9.90 -4.98 17.93
C PRO A 189 -10.57 -6.32 18.18
N ARG A 190 -11.77 -6.29 18.77
CA ARG A 190 -12.49 -7.52 19.09
C ARG A 190 -12.86 -8.25 17.79
N ALA A 191 -13.22 -7.56 16.72
CA ALA A 191 -13.52 -8.17 15.43
C ALA A 191 -12.33 -8.95 14.87
N TYR A 192 -11.09 -8.43 15.00
CA TYR A 192 -9.88 -9.17 14.61
C TYR A 192 -9.65 -10.39 15.50
N ALA A 193 -9.77 -10.21 16.82
CA ALA A 193 -9.63 -11.32 17.75
C ALA A 193 -10.68 -12.42 17.51
N GLU A 194 -11.93 -12.07 17.22
CA GLU A 194 -13.00 -13.01 16.87
C GLU A 194 -12.74 -13.68 15.53
N PHE A 195 -12.29 -12.95 14.52
CA PHE A 195 -11.95 -13.52 13.23
C PHE A 195 -10.82 -14.54 13.36
N ILE A 196 -9.71 -14.18 14.03
CA ILE A 196 -8.61 -15.11 14.32
C ILE A 196 -9.14 -16.31 15.13
N ARG A 197 -10.05 -16.08 16.09
CA ARG A 197 -10.65 -17.16 16.88
C ARG A 197 -11.48 -18.13 16.02
N ASN A 198 -12.26 -17.62 15.11
CA ASN A 198 -13.24 -18.40 14.37
C ASN A 198 -12.68 -18.96 13.06
N HIS A 199 -11.58 -18.41 12.56
CA HIS A 199 -11.06 -18.71 11.22
C HIS A 199 -9.62 -19.23 11.21
N LEU A 200 -8.80 -19.03 12.23
CA LEU A 200 -7.51 -19.74 12.30
C LEU A 200 -7.76 -21.23 12.61
N GLU A 201 -7.11 -22.13 11.89
CA GLU A 201 -7.12 -23.57 12.14
C GLU A 201 -6.50 -23.89 13.51
N SER A 202 -6.88 -25.03 14.09
CA SER A 202 -6.24 -25.54 15.30
C SER A 202 -4.77 -25.87 15.01
N GLY A 203 -3.84 -25.29 15.77
CA GLY A 203 -2.40 -25.40 15.47
C GLY A 203 -1.94 -24.57 14.26
N GLY A 204 -2.83 -23.73 13.71
CA GLY A 204 -2.48 -22.75 12.70
C GLY A 204 -1.55 -21.67 13.22
N VAL A 205 -0.99 -20.89 12.30
CA VAL A 205 0.04 -19.88 12.60
C VAL A 205 -0.53 -18.48 12.39
N LEU A 206 -0.43 -17.65 13.42
CA LEU A 206 -0.62 -16.21 13.29
C LEU A 206 0.72 -15.59 12.93
N VAL A 207 0.78 -14.80 11.86
CA VAL A 207 2.03 -14.18 11.39
C VAL A 207 1.91 -12.66 11.46
N THR A 208 2.80 -11.99 12.19
CA THR A 208 2.92 -10.53 12.12
C THR A 208 3.81 -10.12 10.96
N ALA A 209 3.35 -9.19 10.13
CA ALA A 209 4.16 -8.57 9.09
C ALA A 209 4.65 -7.21 9.58
N GLU A 210 5.94 -7.11 9.86
CA GLU A 210 6.53 -6.03 10.64
C GLU A 210 7.54 -5.24 9.79
N CYS A 211 7.07 -4.17 9.15
CA CYS A 211 7.98 -3.20 8.54
C CYS A 211 8.58 -2.31 9.63
N GLU A 212 9.90 -2.35 9.78
CA GLU A 212 10.63 -1.59 10.81
C GLU A 212 10.97 -0.16 10.36
N LEU A 213 10.41 0.29 9.24
CA LEU A 213 10.58 1.65 8.76
C LEU A 213 10.04 2.65 9.80
N THR A 214 10.91 3.56 10.22
CA THR A 214 10.58 4.66 11.14
C THR A 214 10.68 6.01 10.46
N TRP A 215 10.06 7.03 11.04
CA TRP A 215 10.07 8.40 10.52
C TRP A 215 10.15 9.42 11.66
N PRO A 216 10.84 10.57 11.46
CA PRO A 216 10.83 11.67 12.42
C PRO A 216 9.42 12.24 12.64
N THR A 217 9.01 12.36 13.89
CA THR A 217 7.67 12.84 14.25
C THR A 217 7.72 13.89 15.34
N THR A 218 6.71 14.78 15.36
CA THR A 218 6.44 15.69 16.48
C THR A 218 5.29 15.12 17.29
N ARG A 219 5.50 14.91 18.59
CA ARG A 219 4.47 14.44 19.51
C ARG A 219 3.42 15.52 19.73
N VAL A 220 2.15 15.15 19.55
CA VAL A 220 1.01 15.97 19.98
C VAL A 220 0.53 15.49 21.35
N ASN A 221 0.39 14.18 21.53
CA ASN A 221 0.20 13.49 22.82
C ASN A 221 0.59 12.00 22.70
N ASP A 222 0.27 11.17 23.68
CA ASP A 222 0.70 9.75 23.71
C ASP A 222 0.15 8.87 22.58
N ARG A 223 -0.99 9.26 21.99
CA ARG A 223 -1.67 8.53 20.90
C ARG A 223 -1.81 9.36 19.63
N HIS A 224 -1.22 10.56 19.57
CA HIS A 224 -1.27 11.45 18.41
C HIS A 224 0.13 11.96 18.10
N VAL A 225 0.63 11.63 16.92
CA VAL A 225 1.88 12.15 16.38
C VAL A 225 1.62 12.86 15.05
N PHE A 226 2.39 13.92 14.81
CA PHE A 226 2.45 14.60 13.53
C PHE A 226 3.66 14.13 12.73
N GLN A 227 3.43 13.68 11.50
CA GLN A 227 4.47 13.23 10.58
C GLN A 227 4.53 14.17 9.39
N PHE A 228 5.63 14.90 9.24
CA PHE A 228 5.86 15.71 8.04
C PHE A 228 6.71 14.94 7.02
N GLY A 229 6.20 14.82 5.81
CA GLY A 229 6.75 13.97 4.77
C GLY A 229 6.43 12.48 4.97
N ALA A 230 6.80 11.70 3.96
CA ALA A 230 6.62 10.26 3.93
C ALA A 230 7.71 9.59 3.10
N HIS A 231 7.80 8.27 3.22
CA HIS A 231 8.62 7.46 2.33
C HIS A 231 8.19 7.66 0.86
N GLY A 232 9.12 8.13 0.03
CA GLY A 232 8.82 8.45 -1.37
C GLY A 232 9.82 9.43 -1.97
N GLY A 233 11.09 9.07 -2.09
CA GLY A 233 12.09 9.79 -2.90
C GLY A 233 12.68 11.09 -2.33
N ALA A 234 11.94 11.89 -1.54
CA ALA A 234 12.51 12.98 -0.74
C ALA A 234 13.08 12.42 0.57
N THR A 235 14.25 12.90 0.99
CA THR A 235 14.86 12.49 2.26
C THR A 235 14.28 13.26 3.44
N THR A 236 14.48 12.75 4.65
CA THR A 236 14.13 13.43 5.90
C THR A 236 14.81 14.80 6.02
N GLU A 237 16.08 14.89 5.61
CA GLU A 237 16.84 16.14 5.60
C GLU A 237 16.24 17.14 4.61
N GLU A 238 15.73 16.68 3.46
CA GLU A 238 15.06 17.56 2.49
C GLU A 238 13.73 18.10 3.05
N TYR A 239 12.92 17.27 3.71
CA TYR A 239 11.67 17.73 4.31
C TYR A 239 11.91 18.79 5.40
N HIS A 240 12.86 18.56 6.31
CA HIS A 240 13.07 19.44 7.47
C HIS A 240 14.09 20.56 7.24
N GLY A 241 15.11 20.33 6.42
CA GLY A 241 16.17 21.29 6.12
C GLY A 241 16.04 22.00 4.77
N GLY A 242 15.14 21.54 3.89
CA GLY A 242 15.01 22.03 2.53
C GLY A 242 16.17 21.59 1.63
N GLY A 243 16.46 22.37 0.60
CA GLY A 243 17.56 22.11 -0.32
C GLY A 243 17.23 22.42 -1.78
N PRO A 244 18.17 22.20 -2.71
CA PRO A 244 17.96 22.53 -4.12
C PRO A 244 16.78 21.80 -4.76
N ARG A 245 16.57 20.51 -4.44
CA ARG A 245 15.45 19.71 -4.96
C ARG A 245 14.09 20.21 -4.45
N VAL A 246 14.01 20.59 -3.17
CA VAL A 246 12.81 21.21 -2.58
C VAL A 246 12.50 22.56 -3.21
N ALA A 247 13.51 23.43 -3.32
CA ALA A 247 13.34 24.73 -3.97
C ALA A 247 12.89 24.59 -5.43
N ALA A 248 13.41 23.59 -6.15
CA ALA A 248 13.01 23.28 -7.51
C ALA A 248 11.56 22.78 -7.60
N LEU A 249 11.15 21.86 -6.71
CA LEU A 249 9.77 21.38 -6.61
C LEU A 249 8.80 22.54 -6.36
N LEU A 250 9.06 23.35 -5.34
CA LEU A 250 8.22 24.49 -4.98
C LEU A 250 8.11 25.48 -6.14
N LYS A 251 9.23 25.83 -6.78
CA LYS A 251 9.25 26.68 -7.97
C LYS A 251 8.45 26.07 -9.13
N HIS A 252 8.57 24.76 -9.37
CA HIS A 252 7.83 24.05 -10.43
C HIS A 252 6.32 24.15 -10.25
N TYR A 253 5.85 24.14 -8.99
CA TYR A 253 4.44 24.33 -8.66
C TYR A 253 4.02 25.80 -8.48
N GLY A 254 4.93 26.75 -8.73
CA GLY A 254 4.63 28.19 -8.69
C GLY A 254 4.63 28.79 -7.27
N GLU A 255 5.17 28.07 -6.29
CA GLU A 255 5.26 28.55 -4.91
C GLU A 255 6.34 29.62 -4.75
N ARG A 256 6.07 30.60 -3.89
CA ARG A 256 7.06 31.65 -3.55
C ARG A 256 8.09 31.18 -2.53
N ARG A 257 7.75 30.15 -1.75
CA ARG A 257 8.64 29.56 -0.73
C ARG A 257 9.76 28.76 -1.41
N ARG A 258 10.90 28.63 -0.75
CA ARG A 258 12.05 27.83 -1.23
C ARG A 258 12.35 26.59 -0.38
N SER A 259 11.68 26.47 0.76
CA SER A 259 11.73 25.35 1.68
C SER A 259 10.40 25.27 2.42
N TRP A 260 10.15 24.13 3.06
CA TRP A 260 9.10 24.00 4.06
C TRP A 260 9.61 24.44 5.44
N SER A 261 8.69 24.64 6.37
CA SER A 261 8.99 24.94 7.77
C SER A 261 8.09 24.10 8.66
N PRO A 262 8.31 22.78 8.72
CA PRO A 262 7.54 21.90 9.59
C PRO A 262 7.92 22.11 11.07
N PRO A 263 7.02 21.74 12.00
CA PRO A 263 7.38 21.58 13.40
C PRO A 263 8.63 20.70 13.55
N ALA A 264 9.49 21.05 14.51
CA ALA A 264 10.67 20.26 14.80
C ALA A 264 10.24 18.88 15.34
N PRO A 265 10.79 17.77 14.81
CA PRO A 265 10.52 16.46 15.36
C PRO A 265 11.17 16.34 16.74
N ASP A 266 10.46 15.73 17.69
CA ASP A 266 10.91 15.48 19.06
C ASP A 266 11.11 13.98 19.33
N GLY A 267 10.94 13.14 18.31
CA GLY A 267 11.20 11.72 18.36
C GLY A 267 11.07 11.05 16.99
N SER A 268 11.08 9.73 17.02
CA SER A 268 10.80 8.87 15.87
C SER A 268 9.68 7.91 16.22
N SER A 269 8.83 7.61 15.24
CA SER A 269 7.73 6.65 15.35
C SER A 269 7.77 5.69 14.17
N ALA A 270 7.02 4.58 14.23
CA ALA A 270 6.76 3.77 13.04
C ALA A 270 6.21 4.67 11.92
N GLU A 271 6.68 4.51 10.69
CA GLU A 271 6.22 5.34 9.57
C GLU A 271 4.69 5.18 9.37
N ALA A 272 4.02 6.29 9.08
CA ALA A 272 2.56 6.40 9.10
C ALA A 272 1.87 5.35 8.23
N GLU A 273 2.37 5.04 7.03
CA GLU A 273 1.76 4.11 6.08
C GLU A 273 2.30 2.68 6.25
N TRP A 274 3.62 2.54 6.19
CA TRP A 274 4.29 1.26 6.03
C TRP A 274 4.72 0.67 7.36
N GLY A 275 5.16 1.51 8.30
CA GLY A 275 5.75 1.09 9.56
C GLY A 275 4.78 0.32 10.45
N PHE A 276 5.27 -0.74 11.08
CA PHE A 276 4.53 -1.52 12.07
C PHE A 276 4.63 -0.91 13.46
N ASP A 277 3.50 -0.72 14.13
CA ASP A 277 3.47 -0.28 15.53
C ASP A 277 3.53 -1.51 16.46
N PRO A 278 4.59 -1.67 17.28
CA PRO A 278 4.77 -2.84 18.12
C PRO A 278 3.74 -2.97 19.25
N ALA A 279 2.93 -1.93 19.53
CA ALA A 279 1.92 -1.97 20.59
C ALA A 279 0.89 -3.12 20.43
N LEU A 280 0.68 -3.60 19.21
CA LEU A 280 -0.25 -4.69 18.93
C LEU A 280 0.30 -6.08 19.31
N LEU A 281 1.62 -6.22 19.49
CA LEU A 281 2.27 -7.52 19.71
C LEU A 281 1.82 -8.21 20.99
N ASP A 282 1.64 -7.45 22.07
CA ASP A 282 1.24 -8.00 23.38
C ASP A 282 -0.13 -8.69 23.29
N ASP A 283 -1.11 -8.03 22.66
CA ASP A 283 -2.47 -8.56 22.50
C ASP A 283 -2.50 -9.78 21.55
N LEU A 284 -1.72 -9.75 20.46
CA LEU A 284 -1.58 -10.89 19.54
C LEU A 284 -0.90 -12.08 20.22
N GLY A 285 0.13 -11.82 21.04
CA GLY A 285 0.80 -12.83 21.84
C GLY A 285 -0.11 -13.45 22.90
N GLU A 286 -0.89 -12.64 23.61
CA GLU A 286 -1.89 -13.13 24.58
C GLU A 286 -2.96 -13.98 23.89
N LEU A 287 -3.51 -13.50 22.78
CA LEU A 287 -4.49 -14.26 22.00
C LEU A 287 -3.93 -15.61 21.53
N SER A 288 -2.69 -15.62 21.03
CA SER A 288 -2.05 -16.85 20.52
C SER A 288 -1.81 -17.86 21.65
N ARG A 289 -1.27 -17.40 22.80
CA ARG A 289 -1.07 -18.22 24.01
C ARG A 289 -2.38 -18.80 24.54
N SER A 290 -3.44 -17.98 24.64
CA SER A 290 -4.76 -18.44 25.13
C SER A 290 -5.40 -19.54 24.28
N ARG A 291 -4.96 -19.66 23.03
CA ARG A 291 -5.51 -20.57 22.01
C ARG A 291 -4.61 -21.76 21.72
N GLY A 292 -3.38 -21.76 22.21
CA GLY A 292 -2.36 -22.73 21.82
C GLY A 292 -1.93 -22.62 20.35
N ASN A 293 -2.08 -21.43 19.76
CA ASN A 293 -1.65 -21.16 18.39
C ASN A 293 -0.22 -20.61 18.40
N ARG A 294 0.50 -20.81 17.28
CA ARG A 294 1.86 -20.30 17.11
C ARG A 294 1.81 -18.87 16.61
N LEU A 295 2.65 -18.01 17.18
CA LEU A 295 2.86 -16.64 16.71
C LEU A 295 4.22 -16.58 16.04
N TRP A 296 4.26 -16.19 14.78
CA TRP A 296 5.50 -15.98 14.03
C TRP A 296 5.63 -14.52 13.64
N ARG A 297 6.86 -14.02 13.56
CA ARG A 297 7.19 -12.64 13.20
C ARG A 297 7.94 -12.61 11.89
N LEU A 298 7.37 -11.97 10.89
CA LEU A 298 7.99 -11.66 9.60
C LEU A 298 8.45 -10.20 9.60
N ARG A 299 9.72 -9.97 9.88
CA ARG A 299 10.32 -8.63 10.07
C ARG A 299 11.16 -8.24 8.87
N PHE A 300 11.07 -6.96 8.50
CA PHE A 300 11.81 -6.39 7.38
C PHE A 300 12.02 -4.88 7.57
N ASP A 301 13.20 -4.39 7.18
CA ASP A 301 13.64 -3.00 7.40
C ASP A 301 13.01 -1.96 6.46
N HIS A 302 12.52 -2.41 5.30
CA HIS A 302 12.04 -1.54 4.24
C HIS A 302 10.81 -2.13 3.55
N PRO A 303 9.78 -1.34 3.15
CA PRO A 303 8.57 -1.88 2.53
C PRO A 303 8.85 -2.76 1.31
N GLU A 304 9.81 -2.40 0.46
CA GLU A 304 10.13 -3.20 -0.74
C GLU A 304 11.01 -4.44 -0.49
N ARG A 305 11.47 -4.67 0.75
CA ARG A 305 12.42 -5.75 1.09
C ARG A 305 11.87 -7.16 0.82
N LEU A 306 10.55 -7.33 0.93
CA LEU A 306 9.89 -8.62 0.67
C LEU A 306 9.87 -9.00 -0.82
N SER A 307 9.96 -8.03 -1.73
CA SER A 307 9.67 -8.26 -3.16
C SER A 307 10.61 -9.26 -3.84
N PRO A 308 11.95 -9.16 -3.74
CA PRO A 308 12.86 -10.15 -4.34
C PRO A 308 12.61 -11.57 -3.82
N ALA A 309 12.38 -11.71 -2.51
CA ALA A 309 12.21 -13.01 -1.87
C ALA A 309 10.89 -13.69 -2.29
N VAL A 310 9.80 -12.90 -2.39
CA VAL A 310 8.50 -13.40 -2.88
C VAL A 310 8.58 -13.75 -4.37
N ALA A 311 9.32 -12.97 -5.17
CA ALA A 311 9.53 -13.28 -6.59
C ALA A 311 10.23 -14.64 -6.78
N GLU A 312 11.32 -14.90 -6.07
CA GLU A 312 12.05 -16.17 -6.14
C GLU A 312 11.24 -17.35 -5.55
N LEU A 313 10.42 -17.09 -4.53
CA LEU A 313 9.47 -18.07 -4.01
C LEU A 313 8.47 -18.48 -5.10
N TYR A 314 7.93 -17.54 -5.87
CA TYR A 314 7.01 -17.82 -6.99
C TYR A 314 7.70 -18.62 -8.10
N ARG A 315 8.94 -18.27 -8.47
CA ARG A 315 9.70 -19.05 -9.47
C ARG A 315 9.92 -20.49 -9.04
N THR A 316 10.35 -20.69 -7.80
CA THR A 316 10.55 -22.03 -7.22
C THR A 316 9.23 -22.80 -7.19
N TRP A 317 8.15 -22.13 -6.81
CA TRP A 317 6.82 -22.71 -6.73
C TRP A 317 6.27 -23.17 -8.09
N TYR A 318 6.45 -22.34 -9.13
CA TYR A 318 6.09 -22.64 -10.51
C TYR A 318 6.95 -23.74 -11.12
N SER A 319 8.26 -23.73 -10.89
CA SER A 319 9.17 -24.77 -11.36
C SER A 319 8.74 -26.16 -10.87
N ARG A 320 8.41 -26.29 -9.56
CA ARG A 320 7.89 -27.53 -8.97
C ARG A 320 6.55 -28.00 -9.57
N ARG A 321 5.85 -27.14 -10.32
CA ARG A 321 4.55 -27.40 -10.97
C ARG A 321 4.66 -27.51 -12.49
N GLY A 322 5.86 -27.41 -13.06
CA GLY A 322 6.05 -27.37 -14.51
C GLY A 322 5.43 -26.13 -15.17
N ILE A 323 5.26 -25.05 -14.41
CA ILE A 323 4.82 -23.74 -14.91
C ILE A 323 6.07 -22.93 -15.26
N ASP A 324 6.05 -22.26 -16.41
CA ASP A 324 7.14 -21.36 -16.81
C ASP A 324 7.10 -20.07 -15.97
N GLY A 325 8.09 -19.91 -15.10
CA GLY A 325 8.28 -18.70 -14.28
C GLY A 325 9.04 -17.58 -15.00
N GLY A 326 9.10 -17.60 -16.34
CA GLY A 326 9.79 -16.62 -17.17
C GLY A 326 9.07 -15.28 -17.38
N ARG A 327 7.94 -15.01 -16.70
CA ARG A 327 7.20 -13.74 -16.83
C ARG A 327 7.23 -12.97 -15.51
N LEU A 328 7.79 -11.78 -15.51
CA LEU A 328 7.73 -10.84 -14.39
C LEU A 328 6.57 -9.86 -14.59
N VAL A 329 5.82 -9.61 -13.53
CA VAL A 329 4.94 -8.46 -13.41
C VAL A 329 5.43 -7.56 -12.29
N GLY A 330 5.79 -6.32 -12.64
CA GLY A 330 6.10 -5.26 -11.70
C GLY A 330 4.83 -4.50 -11.35
N GLU A 331 4.56 -4.39 -10.07
CA GLU A 331 3.38 -3.74 -9.49
C GLU A 331 3.81 -2.57 -8.61
N SER A 332 2.93 -1.60 -8.43
CA SER A 332 3.26 -0.36 -7.73
C SER A 332 2.12 0.10 -6.82
N PHE A 333 2.45 0.40 -5.57
CA PHE A 333 1.54 0.91 -4.56
C PHE A 333 0.29 0.02 -4.40
N LEU A 334 -0.91 0.56 -4.66
CA LEU A 334 -2.18 -0.15 -4.58
C LEU A 334 -2.52 -1.00 -5.81
N LEU A 335 -1.75 -0.88 -6.91
CA LEU A 335 -1.95 -1.66 -8.13
C LEU A 335 -1.40 -3.09 -7.95
N VAL A 336 -2.14 -3.92 -7.23
CA VAL A 336 -1.76 -5.31 -6.90
C VAL A 336 -2.76 -6.28 -7.51
N GLU A 337 -2.28 -7.29 -8.25
CA GLU A 337 -3.08 -8.20 -9.07
C GLU A 337 -2.77 -9.68 -8.78
N PRO A 338 -3.10 -10.20 -7.57
CA PRO A 338 -2.78 -11.59 -7.22
C PRO A 338 -3.53 -12.61 -8.09
N TRP A 339 -4.75 -12.27 -8.53
CA TRP A 339 -5.56 -13.14 -9.37
C TRP A 339 -4.92 -13.37 -10.74
N TRP A 340 -4.61 -12.28 -11.46
CA TRP A 340 -4.03 -12.39 -12.79
C TRP A 340 -2.59 -12.87 -12.76
N THR A 341 -1.82 -12.48 -11.74
CA THR A 341 -0.44 -12.99 -11.54
C THR A 341 -0.41 -14.52 -11.52
N LEU A 342 -1.28 -15.16 -10.74
CA LEU A 342 -1.33 -16.63 -10.69
C LEU A 342 -1.93 -17.23 -11.97
N ARG A 343 -2.98 -16.61 -12.52
CA ARG A 343 -3.62 -17.07 -13.75
C ARG A 343 -2.68 -17.02 -14.95
N SER A 344 -1.78 -16.05 -15.03
CA SER A 344 -0.81 -15.92 -16.12
C SER A 344 0.52 -16.60 -15.83
N GLY A 345 0.71 -17.25 -14.67
CA GLY A 345 2.01 -17.79 -14.26
C GLY A 345 3.09 -16.71 -14.15
N SER A 346 2.69 -15.47 -13.85
CA SER A 346 3.61 -14.36 -13.64
C SER A 346 4.20 -14.39 -12.24
N VAL A 347 5.44 -13.94 -12.14
CA VAL A 347 6.19 -13.72 -10.91
C VAL A 347 5.96 -12.27 -10.51
N PRO A 348 5.49 -11.99 -9.28
CA PRO A 348 5.26 -10.62 -8.84
C PRO A 348 6.53 -9.97 -8.30
N PHE A 349 6.68 -8.68 -8.57
CA PHE A 349 7.60 -7.80 -7.86
C PHE A 349 6.85 -6.51 -7.55
N TRP A 350 6.83 -6.12 -6.27
CA TRP A 350 6.07 -4.95 -5.83
C TRP A 350 6.99 -3.81 -5.39
N SER A 351 6.65 -2.59 -5.77
CA SER A 351 7.29 -1.37 -5.30
C SER A 351 6.30 -0.48 -4.57
N ALA A 352 6.78 0.27 -3.56
CA ALA A 352 5.94 1.16 -2.79
C ALA A 352 5.46 2.35 -3.65
N PHE A 353 6.34 2.93 -4.46
CA PHE A 353 6.04 4.04 -5.35
C PHE A 353 6.85 3.97 -6.66
N ASN A 354 6.60 4.88 -7.61
CA ASN A 354 7.41 4.98 -8.84
C ASN A 354 8.67 5.83 -8.65
N THR A 355 9.37 5.67 -7.52
CA THR A 355 10.57 6.47 -7.22
C THR A 355 11.81 5.89 -7.90
N ARG A 356 12.89 6.68 -7.96
CA ARG A 356 14.21 6.21 -8.39
C ARG A 356 14.73 5.08 -7.50
N ALA A 357 14.49 5.14 -6.18
CA ALA A 357 14.88 4.07 -5.27
C ALA A 357 14.15 2.76 -5.58
N SER A 358 12.85 2.84 -5.89
CA SER A 358 12.05 1.67 -6.30
C SER A 358 12.48 1.11 -7.67
N HIS A 359 12.85 1.99 -8.60
CA HIS A 359 13.45 1.62 -9.88
C HIS A 359 14.77 0.88 -9.68
N GLU A 360 15.66 1.41 -8.84
CA GLU A 360 16.93 0.80 -8.49
C GLU A 360 16.74 -0.56 -7.82
N ALA A 361 15.79 -0.68 -6.88
CA ALA A 361 15.47 -1.96 -6.23
C ALA A 361 15.05 -3.04 -7.23
N LEU A 362 14.21 -2.69 -8.22
CA LEU A 362 13.84 -3.62 -9.29
C LEU A 362 15.01 -3.92 -10.22
N ARG A 363 15.83 -2.92 -10.56
CA ARG A 363 17.02 -3.09 -11.40
C ARG A 363 17.99 -4.09 -10.75
N ASP A 364 18.30 -3.88 -9.48
CA ASP A 364 19.25 -4.68 -8.72
C ASP A 364 18.73 -6.13 -8.60
N TYR A 365 17.43 -6.32 -8.37
CA TYR A 365 16.81 -7.65 -8.46
C TYR A 365 16.98 -8.30 -9.83
N LEU A 366 16.76 -7.56 -10.92
CA LEU A 366 16.91 -8.06 -12.29
C LEU A 366 18.37 -8.35 -12.68
N ASP A 367 19.35 -7.75 -12.00
CA ASP A 367 20.77 -8.04 -12.20
C ASP A 367 21.18 -9.39 -11.61
N GLU A 368 20.55 -9.80 -10.51
CA GLU A 368 20.84 -11.06 -9.82
C GLU A 368 19.94 -12.21 -10.27
N ALA A 369 18.68 -11.92 -10.64
CA ALA A 369 17.70 -12.91 -11.00
C ALA A 369 18.01 -13.58 -12.35
N ALA A 370 17.60 -14.83 -12.50
CA ALA A 370 17.65 -15.48 -13.81
C ALA A 370 16.78 -14.71 -14.83
N PRO A 371 17.21 -14.57 -16.11
CA PRO A 371 16.53 -13.70 -17.07
C PRO A 371 15.04 -14.02 -17.27
N TYR A 372 14.25 -12.97 -17.45
CA TYR A 372 12.82 -13.06 -17.77
C TYR A 372 12.58 -12.98 -19.27
N ASP A 373 11.66 -13.79 -19.79
CA ASP A 373 11.15 -13.70 -21.15
C ASP A 373 10.20 -12.51 -21.33
N GLU A 374 9.38 -12.24 -20.32
CA GLU A 374 8.47 -11.11 -20.31
C GLU A 374 8.65 -10.27 -19.05
N ILE A 375 8.67 -8.95 -19.19
CA ILE A 375 8.63 -8.00 -18.08
C ILE A 375 7.53 -6.98 -18.36
N ARG A 376 6.52 -6.94 -17.49
CA ARG A 376 5.34 -6.09 -17.61
C ARG A 376 5.23 -5.21 -16.38
N LEU A 377 5.33 -3.89 -16.52
CA LEU A 377 5.37 -2.98 -15.36
C LEU A 377 4.10 -2.13 -15.29
N MET A 378 3.40 -2.19 -14.18
CA MET A 378 2.31 -1.28 -13.81
C MET A 378 2.88 -0.14 -12.98
N LEU A 379 2.50 1.11 -13.30
CA LEU A 379 3.00 2.30 -12.61
C LEU A 379 1.83 3.07 -12.00
N PHE A 380 1.86 3.29 -10.69
CA PHE A 380 0.77 3.98 -9.98
C PHE A 380 0.71 5.48 -10.35
N PRO A 381 -0.43 6.00 -10.84
CA PRO A 381 -0.52 7.39 -11.29
C PRO A 381 -0.87 8.34 -10.13
N HIS A 382 0.09 8.69 -9.28
CA HIS A 382 -0.11 9.65 -8.18
C HIS A 382 -0.21 11.11 -8.66
N GLY A 383 0.11 11.39 -9.92
CA GLY A 383 -0.17 12.67 -10.58
C GLY A 383 0.79 13.82 -10.25
N VAL A 384 1.82 13.59 -9.43
CA VAL A 384 2.75 14.62 -8.96
C VAL A 384 4.14 14.39 -9.57
N ASP A 385 4.73 15.43 -10.16
CA ASP A 385 6.17 15.47 -10.45
C ASP A 385 6.95 15.62 -9.12
N SER A 386 7.03 14.55 -8.35
CA SER A 386 7.59 14.53 -6.99
C SER A 386 9.13 14.42 -7.00
N ILE A 387 9.74 14.87 -5.91
CA ILE A 387 11.16 14.69 -5.65
C ILE A 387 11.47 13.19 -5.63
N GLY A 388 12.39 12.78 -6.50
CA GLY A 388 12.79 11.37 -6.61
C GLY A 388 11.89 10.52 -7.52
N LEU A 389 10.93 11.12 -8.25
CA LEU A 389 10.18 10.42 -9.29
C LEU A 389 11.13 9.86 -10.37
N ALA A 390 11.00 8.57 -10.67
CA ALA A 390 11.66 7.97 -11.82
C ALA A 390 10.89 8.30 -13.11
N GLY A 391 11.63 8.64 -14.16
CA GLY A 391 11.09 8.96 -15.47
C GLY A 391 10.49 7.74 -16.15
N VAL A 392 9.50 7.96 -17.03
CA VAL A 392 8.84 6.86 -17.73
C VAL A 392 9.78 6.07 -18.65
N ASP A 393 10.80 6.73 -19.21
CA ASP A 393 11.79 6.07 -20.07
C ASP A 393 12.72 5.16 -19.27
N GLU A 394 13.02 5.50 -18.01
CA GLU A 394 13.78 4.63 -17.10
C GLU A 394 13.02 3.33 -16.81
N TRP A 395 11.69 3.41 -16.64
CA TRP A 395 10.84 2.24 -16.48
C TRP A 395 10.72 1.42 -17.78
N ARG A 396 10.65 2.08 -18.94
CA ARG A 396 10.67 1.40 -20.25
C ARG A 396 11.95 0.63 -20.48
N GLU A 397 13.09 1.20 -20.07
CA GLU A 397 14.39 0.55 -20.14
C GLU A 397 14.42 -0.73 -19.29
N LEU A 398 13.95 -0.67 -18.04
CA LEU A 398 13.84 -1.87 -17.19
C LEU A 398 12.91 -2.92 -17.79
N ALA A 399 11.76 -2.52 -18.31
CA ALA A 399 10.87 -3.46 -19.00
C ALA A 399 11.56 -4.08 -20.23
N GLY A 400 12.37 -3.30 -20.94
CA GLY A 400 13.16 -3.72 -22.11
C GLY A 400 14.25 -4.75 -21.82
N ARG A 401 14.57 -5.04 -20.54
CA ARG A 401 15.49 -6.13 -20.16
C ARG A 401 14.90 -7.53 -20.40
N ALA A 402 13.60 -7.62 -20.67
CA ALA A 402 12.95 -8.88 -21.05
C ALA A 402 13.56 -9.46 -22.33
N ARG A 403 13.72 -10.79 -22.40
CA ARG A 403 14.26 -11.45 -23.61
C ARG A 403 13.30 -11.40 -24.81
N LYS A 404 11.98 -11.32 -24.56
CA LYS A 404 10.95 -11.37 -25.62
C LYS A 404 10.01 -10.17 -25.59
N VAL A 405 9.40 -9.87 -24.43
CA VAL A 405 8.36 -8.83 -24.33
C VAL A 405 8.58 -7.94 -23.11
N GLY A 406 8.97 -6.70 -23.35
CA GLY A 406 9.05 -5.65 -22.34
C GLY A 406 7.96 -4.60 -22.56
N THR A 407 7.11 -4.32 -21.57
CA THR A 407 6.07 -3.30 -21.72
C THR A 407 5.65 -2.63 -20.41
N LEU A 408 5.16 -1.39 -20.50
CA LEU A 408 4.43 -0.74 -19.43
C LEU A 408 2.95 -1.11 -19.56
N LEU A 409 2.44 -1.90 -18.60
CA LEU A 409 1.13 -2.53 -18.66
C LEU A 409 0.03 -1.54 -18.31
N GLY A 410 -0.69 -1.08 -19.35
CA GLY A 410 -1.82 -0.16 -19.21
C GLY A 410 -1.45 1.29 -18.90
N VAL A 411 -0.17 1.63 -18.98
CA VAL A 411 0.36 2.99 -18.76
C VAL A 411 0.47 3.72 -20.09
N ASP A 412 -0.04 4.95 -20.16
CA ASP A 412 0.21 5.93 -21.21
C ASP A 412 1.46 6.77 -20.84
N PRO A 413 2.59 6.55 -21.54
CA PRO A 413 3.83 7.21 -21.17
C PRO A 413 3.84 8.71 -21.43
N ARG A 414 2.92 9.22 -22.26
CA ARG A 414 2.80 10.66 -22.52
C ARG A 414 2.05 11.38 -21.40
N ALA A 415 1.23 10.65 -20.66
CA ALA A 415 0.44 11.18 -19.54
C ALA A 415 1.09 10.95 -18.18
N TYR A 416 2.03 10.00 -18.06
CA TYR A 416 2.78 9.73 -16.82
C TYR A 416 3.44 11.00 -16.23
N PRO A 417 3.38 11.24 -14.90
CA PRO A 417 2.80 10.42 -13.83
C PRO A 417 1.29 10.64 -13.60
N ARG A 418 0.59 11.36 -14.48
CA ARG A 418 -0.83 11.73 -14.40
C ARG A 418 -1.74 10.82 -15.24
N ASP A 419 -1.28 9.63 -15.58
CA ASP A 419 -2.10 8.67 -16.31
C ASP A 419 -3.14 8.01 -15.40
N PHE A 420 -4.15 8.76 -14.95
CA PHE A 420 -5.16 8.25 -14.01
C PHE A 420 -5.96 7.08 -14.59
N ALA A 421 -6.02 6.95 -15.91
CA ALA A 421 -6.63 5.80 -16.57
C ALA A 421 -5.88 4.48 -16.32
N ALA A 422 -4.61 4.51 -15.91
CA ALA A 422 -3.86 3.31 -15.53
C ALA A 422 -4.54 2.54 -14.39
N LEU A 423 -5.24 3.24 -13.46
CA LEU A 423 -5.98 2.61 -12.36
C LEU A 423 -7.04 1.59 -12.82
N ALA A 424 -7.59 1.76 -14.03
CA ALA A 424 -8.53 0.83 -14.63
C ALA A 424 -7.90 0.01 -15.76
N ARG A 425 -7.06 0.66 -16.58
CA ARG A 425 -6.50 0.06 -17.79
C ARG A 425 -5.46 -1.03 -17.48
N SER A 426 -4.69 -0.91 -16.40
CA SER A 426 -3.67 -1.90 -16.05
C SER A 426 -4.28 -3.29 -15.80
N HIS A 427 -5.35 -3.38 -14.99
CA HIS A 427 -6.12 -4.62 -14.80
C HIS A 427 -6.61 -5.18 -16.15
N ARG A 428 -7.29 -4.34 -16.94
CA ARG A 428 -7.88 -4.74 -18.23
C ARG A 428 -6.84 -5.29 -19.20
N GLU A 429 -5.66 -4.68 -19.29
CA GLU A 429 -4.58 -5.19 -20.13
C GLU A 429 -3.94 -6.45 -19.56
N PHE A 430 -3.84 -6.59 -18.23
CA PHE A 430 -3.35 -7.83 -17.60
C PHE A 430 -4.29 -9.01 -17.90
N ALA A 431 -5.60 -8.80 -17.78
CA ALA A 431 -6.62 -9.80 -18.07
C ALA A 431 -6.58 -10.33 -19.52
N ARG A 432 -5.97 -9.60 -20.45
CA ARG A 432 -5.83 -9.98 -21.87
C ARG A 432 -4.66 -10.92 -22.15
N ILE A 433 -3.79 -11.17 -21.17
CA ILE A 433 -2.73 -12.17 -21.34
C ILE A 433 -3.38 -13.53 -21.64
N ARG A 434 -2.98 -14.10 -22.78
CA ARG A 434 -3.61 -15.29 -23.36
C ARG A 434 -3.20 -16.57 -22.65
N GLU A 435 -1.93 -16.66 -22.29
CA GLU A 435 -1.41 -17.84 -21.61
C GLU A 435 -1.96 -17.87 -20.18
N ARG A 436 -2.68 -18.96 -19.87
CA ARG A 436 -3.45 -19.07 -18.65
C ARG A 436 -3.31 -20.46 -18.05
N TYR A 437 -3.13 -20.48 -16.74
CA TYR A 437 -3.12 -21.69 -15.92
C TYR A 437 -4.38 -21.78 -15.06
N PRO A 438 -4.80 -23.00 -14.68
CA PRO A 438 -5.74 -23.18 -13.57
C PRO A 438 -5.21 -22.50 -12.31
N GLN A 439 -6.10 -22.03 -11.43
CA GLN A 439 -5.65 -21.48 -10.15
C GLN A 439 -4.92 -22.59 -9.36
N PRO A 440 -3.69 -22.33 -8.87
CA PRO A 440 -2.95 -23.34 -8.13
C PRO A 440 -3.62 -23.58 -6.77
N ARG A 441 -3.45 -24.80 -6.24
CA ARG A 441 -3.73 -25.05 -4.83
C ARG A 441 -2.76 -24.22 -3.97
N PRO A 442 -3.22 -23.70 -2.82
CA PRO A 442 -2.35 -22.96 -1.90
C PRO A 442 -1.06 -23.72 -1.58
N MET A 443 0.03 -22.97 -1.47
CA MET A 443 1.30 -23.42 -0.95
C MET A 443 1.15 -23.74 0.54
N ARG A 444 1.90 -24.74 1.03
CA ARG A 444 2.03 -24.98 2.47
C ARG A 444 3.01 -23.98 3.09
N LEU A 445 2.75 -23.58 4.33
CA LEU A 445 3.58 -22.59 5.04
C LEU A 445 5.04 -23.05 5.20
N ASP A 446 5.27 -24.32 5.52
CA ASP A 446 6.62 -24.90 5.63
C ASP A 446 7.43 -24.72 4.34
N ALA A 447 6.81 -25.01 3.19
CA ALA A 447 7.44 -24.83 1.89
C ALA A 447 7.74 -23.36 1.57
N ALA A 448 6.94 -22.41 2.08
CA ALA A 448 7.19 -20.98 1.91
C ALA A 448 8.41 -20.53 2.73
N VAL A 449 8.48 -20.93 3.99
CA VAL A 449 9.63 -20.64 4.87
C VAL A 449 10.93 -21.23 4.31
N GLU A 450 10.89 -22.48 3.85
CA GLU A 450 12.05 -23.14 3.24
C GLU A 450 12.51 -22.46 1.95
N ALA A 451 11.60 -21.89 1.18
CA ALA A 451 11.89 -21.25 -0.10
C ALA A 451 12.41 -19.82 0.05
N LEU A 452 12.21 -19.17 1.21
CA LEU A 452 12.67 -17.80 1.39
C LEU A 452 14.20 -17.76 1.57
N PRO A 453 14.90 -16.89 0.82
CA PRO A 453 16.35 -16.81 0.90
C PRO A 453 16.78 -16.38 2.31
N ARG A 454 17.66 -17.16 2.96
CA ARG A 454 18.17 -16.85 4.32
C ARG A 454 18.96 -15.53 4.40
N ASN A 455 19.45 -15.02 3.27
CA ASN A 455 20.22 -13.78 3.17
C ASN A 455 19.40 -12.58 2.64
N SER A 456 18.06 -12.67 2.66
CA SER A 456 17.17 -11.66 2.08
C SER A 456 16.99 -10.39 2.94
N GLY A 457 17.64 -10.30 4.10
CA GLY A 457 17.38 -9.23 5.09
C GLY A 457 16.01 -9.38 5.77
N LEU A 458 15.35 -10.53 5.60
CA LEU A 458 14.09 -10.89 6.25
C LEU A 458 14.37 -11.76 7.47
N SER A 459 13.71 -11.49 8.59
CA SER A 459 13.61 -12.44 9.70
C SER A 459 12.21 -13.06 9.68
N TRP A 460 12.13 -14.39 9.66
CA TRP A 460 10.88 -15.12 9.85
C TRP A 460 11.06 -16.18 10.94
N GLU A 461 10.64 -15.84 12.15
CA GLU A 461 10.91 -16.62 13.36
C GLU A 461 9.66 -16.81 14.22
N GLU A 462 9.67 -17.84 15.06
CA GLU A 462 8.63 -18.06 16.08
C GLU A 462 8.91 -17.14 17.28
N ALA A 463 7.86 -16.45 17.75
CA ALA A 463 7.92 -15.40 18.76
C ALA A 463 8.13 -15.90 20.18
#